data_AF-A0A954UYX2-F1
#
_entry.id   AF-A0A954UYX2-F1
#
_cell.length_a   1.000
_cell.length_b   1.000
_cell.length_c   1.000
_cell.angle_alpha   90.00
_cell.angle_beta   90.00
_cell.angle_gamma   90.00
#
_symmetry.space_group_name_H-M   'P 1'
#
loop_
_entity.id
_entity.type
_entity.pdbx_description
1 polymer ?
#
loop_
_entity_poly.entity_id
_entity_poly.type
_entity_poly.pdbx_seq_one_letter_code
_entity_poly.pdbx_strand_id
1 'polypeptide(L)'
;MCLSSASRGLLTLAATLFIWPLSLLCADGPNDNQPGTVRPVPPPGIELSHEVRQELLAGVERQRNRLLELAHPNLTPSEIRKREHCEVLSRGVRMTVATNMFYRDDEVAAAHELMKLGTERLEKLEAGASELELLGAILPAGESVLPMPLPVVGGYRSRIDDSVQPYGLVLPSGWRPDSHEPMRLDVWLHGRGEKLSEVA
;
A
#
# COMPACT_ATOMS: atom_id res chain seq x y z
N MET A 1 30.50 -33.16 -79.80
CA MET A 1 29.12 -32.82 -79.42
C MET A 1 29.16 -31.71 -78.39
N CYS A 2 28.54 -30.58 -78.74
CA CYS A 2 27.95 -29.52 -77.92
C CYS A 2 28.65 -28.97 -76.66
N LEU A 3 28.92 -27.66 -76.75
CA LEU A 3 28.70 -26.59 -75.75
C LEU A 3 29.61 -26.63 -74.50
N SER A 4 30.07 -25.54 -73.89
CA SER A 4 30.00 -24.10 -74.12
C SER A 4 30.92 -23.46 -73.07
N SER A 5 31.75 -22.51 -73.51
CA SER A 5 32.25 -21.32 -72.80
C SER A 5 31.89 -21.11 -71.32
N ALA A 6 32.89 -20.85 -70.46
CA ALA A 6 32.82 -19.76 -69.49
C ALA A 6 34.22 -19.32 -69.00
N SER A 7 34.61 -18.12 -69.43
CA SER A 7 35.61 -17.27 -68.79
C SER A 7 35.07 -16.68 -67.48
N ARG A 8 35.97 -16.24 -66.60
CA ARG A 8 35.90 -15.14 -65.59
C ARG A 8 36.75 -15.57 -64.38
N GLY A 9 37.71 -14.79 -63.89
CA GLY A 9 37.74 -13.34 -63.78
C GLY A 9 37.89 -13.04 -62.29
N LEU A 10 39.02 -12.43 -61.93
CA LEU A 10 39.45 -12.07 -60.57
C LEU A 10 38.30 -11.48 -59.72
N LEU A 11 38.07 -12.07 -58.54
CA LEU A 11 37.14 -11.57 -57.53
C LEU A 11 37.91 -10.69 -56.53
N THR A 12 37.72 -9.37 -56.62
CA THR A 12 38.16 -8.39 -55.63
C THR A 12 37.03 -8.19 -54.62
N LEU A 13 37.32 -8.47 -53.35
CA LEU A 13 36.46 -8.16 -52.19
C LEU A 13 36.26 -6.64 -52.07
N ALA A 14 35.01 -6.18 -52.06
CA ALA A 14 34.64 -4.84 -51.60
C ALA A 14 33.67 -4.99 -50.42
N ALA A 15 34.16 -4.70 -49.21
CA ALA A 15 33.37 -4.69 -47.99
C ALA A 15 32.52 -3.42 -47.94
N THR A 16 31.19 -3.56 -48.01
CA THR A 16 30.24 -2.48 -47.81
C THR A 16 29.89 -2.37 -46.32
N LEU A 17 30.47 -1.37 -45.64
CA LEU A 17 30.00 -0.92 -44.33
C LEU A 17 28.65 -0.22 -44.50
N PHE A 18 27.56 -0.88 -44.08
CA PHE A 18 26.27 -0.23 -43.86
C PHE A 18 26.32 0.49 -42.50
N ILE A 19 26.52 1.81 -42.52
CA ILE A 19 26.35 2.66 -41.35
C ILE A 19 24.84 2.99 -41.27
N TRP A 20 24.10 2.25 -40.45
CA TRP A 20 22.76 2.68 -40.05
C TRP A 20 22.88 3.96 -39.21
N PRO A 21 22.14 5.04 -39.50
CA PRO A 21 22.11 6.17 -38.59
C PRO A 21 21.47 5.70 -37.28
N LEU A 22 22.21 5.80 -36.17
CA LEU A 22 21.61 5.76 -34.85
C LEU A 22 20.63 6.93 -34.78
N SER A 23 19.35 6.67 -35.05
CA SER A 23 18.28 7.56 -34.62
C SER A 23 18.33 7.56 -33.10
N LEU A 24 18.87 8.63 -32.52
CA LEU A 24 18.62 8.98 -31.13
C LEU A 24 17.10 9.16 -31.00
N LEU A 25 16.37 8.08 -30.69
CA LEU A 25 15.02 8.20 -30.18
C LEU A 25 15.14 8.88 -28.82
N CYS A 26 15.11 10.20 -28.80
CA CYS A 26 14.81 10.97 -27.60
C CYS A 26 13.33 10.76 -27.31
N ALA A 27 13.01 9.65 -26.64
CA ALA A 27 11.68 9.36 -26.15
C ALA A 27 11.40 10.20 -24.89
N ASP A 28 11.36 11.52 -25.05
CA ASP A 28 10.78 12.50 -24.11
C ASP A 28 10.75 13.88 -24.80
N GLY A 29 9.66 14.18 -25.51
CA GLY A 29 9.54 15.44 -26.24
C GLY A 29 9.19 16.60 -25.31
N PRO A 30 9.66 17.84 -25.55
CA PRO A 30 9.30 19.00 -24.72
C PRO A 30 7.78 19.31 -24.68
N ASN A 31 6.99 18.72 -25.58
CA ASN A 31 5.52 18.76 -25.54
C ASN A 31 4.87 17.77 -24.55
N ASP A 32 5.58 16.70 -24.16
CA ASP A 32 5.04 15.66 -23.27
C ASP A 32 4.99 16.13 -21.80
N ASN A 33 5.66 17.25 -21.48
CA ASN A 33 5.75 17.83 -20.14
C ASN A 33 5.00 19.17 -20.00
N GLN A 34 4.02 19.46 -20.88
CA GLN A 34 3.20 20.67 -20.75
C GLN A 34 2.11 20.46 -19.67
N PRO A 35 2.16 21.16 -18.52
CA PRO A 35 1.27 20.85 -17.38
C PRO A 35 -0.23 20.99 -17.67
N GLY A 36 -0.60 21.79 -18.69
CA GLY A 36 -2.00 22.01 -19.09
C GLY A 36 -2.57 20.96 -20.05
N THR A 37 -1.75 20.10 -20.64
CA THR A 37 -2.18 19.06 -21.60
C THR A 37 -1.98 17.64 -21.06
N VAL A 38 -1.20 17.49 -19.99
CA VAL A 38 -0.96 16.21 -19.32
C VAL A 38 -2.10 15.91 -18.37
N ARG A 39 -2.71 14.72 -18.53
CA ARG A 39 -3.73 14.23 -17.59
C ARG A 39 -3.13 14.09 -16.19
N PRO A 40 -3.84 14.45 -15.11
CA PRO A 40 -3.34 14.23 -13.76
C PRO A 40 -3.21 12.73 -13.48
N VAL A 41 -2.11 12.38 -12.82
CA VAL A 41 -1.86 11.01 -12.34
C VAL A 41 -1.46 11.09 -10.87
N PRO A 42 -2.27 10.55 -9.93
CA PRO A 42 -3.51 9.82 -10.17
C PRO A 42 -4.67 10.71 -10.66
N PRO A 43 -5.71 10.15 -11.29
CA PRO A 43 -6.93 10.90 -11.60
C PRO A 43 -7.60 11.40 -10.31
N PRO A 44 -8.44 12.44 -10.39
CA PRO A 44 -9.28 12.82 -9.27
C PRO A 44 -10.26 11.69 -8.91
N GLY A 45 -10.57 11.57 -7.62
CA GLY A 45 -11.62 10.69 -7.12
C GLY A 45 -13.04 11.18 -7.40
N ILE A 46 -14.01 10.37 -6.97
CA ILE A 46 -15.44 10.72 -6.94
C ILE A 46 -15.68 11.87 -5.95
N GLU A 47 -16.69 12.68 -6.23
CA GLU A 47 -17.12 13.73 -5.29
C GLU A 47 -17.86 13.09 -4.11
N LEU A 48 -17.36 13.35 -2.90
CA LEU A 48 -18.07 12.97 -1.67
C LEU A 48 -19.12 14.01 -1.32
N SER A 49 -20.27 13.59 -0.81
CA SER A 49 -21.23 14.54 -0.24
C SER A 49 -20.60 15.30 0.93
N HIS A 50 -21.09 16.53 1.16
CA HIS A 50 -20.62 17.34 2.28
C HIS A 50 -20.85 16.61 3.61
N GLU A 51 -21.97 15.90 3.74
CA GLU A 51 -22.34 15.14 4.93
C GLU A 51 -21.33 14.01 5.20
N VAL A 52 -21.01 13.18 4.20
CA VAL A 52 -20.05 12.07 4.34
C VAL A 52 -18.65 12.61 4.67
N ARG A 53 -18.22 13.67 3.98
CA ARG A 53 -16.92 14.29 4.24
C ARG A 53 -16.81 14.78 5.69
N GLN A 54 -17.83 15.49 6.19
CA GLN A 54 -17.85 15.99 7.56
C GLN A 54 -17.91 14.85 8.58
N GLU A 55 -18.71 13.82 8.33
CA GLU A 55 -18.83 12.66 9.20
C GLU A 55 -17.48 11.95 9.38
N LEU A 56 -16.80 11.62 8.27
CA LEU A 56 -15.51 10.93 8.29
C LEU A 56 -14.45 11.76 9.01
N LEU A 57 -14.33 13.05 8.68
CA LEU A 57 -13.34 13.94 9.32
C LEU A 57 -13.62 14.13 10.81
N ALA A 58 -14.88 14.28 11.20
CA ALA A 58 -15.24 14.36 12.61
C ALA A 58 -14.91 13.05 13.35
N GLY A 59 -15.12 11.89 12.71
CA GLY A 59 -14.72 10.59 13.24
C GLY A 59 -13.21 10.46 13.43
N VAL A 60 -12.43 10.87 12.43
CA VAL A 60 -10.96 10.90 12.49
C VAL A 60 -10.50 11.75 13.69
N GLU A 61 -11.04 12.95 13.85
CA GLU A 61 -10.67 13.83 14.96
C GLU A 61 -11.05 13.24 16.33
N ARG A 62 -12.21 12.58 16.45
CA ARG A 62 -12.58 11.87 17.68
C ARG A 62 -11.57 10.78 18.04
N GLN A 63 -11.17 9.94 17.08
CA GLN A 63 -10.18 8.87 17.33
C GLN A 63 -8.79 9.43 17.65
N ARG A 64 -8.37 10.50 16.96
CA ARG A 64 -7.11 11.19 17.23
C ARG A 64 -7.09 11.76 18.65
N ASN A 65 -8.18 12.40 19.10
CA ASN A 65 -8.27 12.95 20.44
C ASN A 65 -8.25 11.86 21.53
N ARG A 66 -8.96 10.74 21.34
CA ARG A 66 -8.87 9.58 22.26
C ARG A 66 -7.43 9.06 22.41
N LEU A 67 -6.68 8.96 21.30
CA LEU A 67 -5.28 8.59 21.37
C LEU A 67 -4.46 9.62 22.16
N LEU A 68 -4.68 10.92 21.96
CA LEU A 68 -3.99 11.95 22.73
C LEU A 68 -4.28 11.85 24.23
N GLU A 69 -5.53 11.57 24.62
CA GLU A 69 -5.94 11.39 26.02
C GLU A 69 -5.24 10.18 26.68
N LEU A 70 -4.97 9.13 25.89
CA LEU A 70 -4.23 7.95 26.36
C LEU A 70 -2.71 8.13 26.40
N ALA A 71 -2.18 9.30 25.98
CA ALA A 71 -0.75 9.53 25.93
C ALA A 71 -0.20 9.93 27.30
N HIS A 72 1.03 9.50 27.61
CA HIS A 72 1.76 9.95 28.79
C HIS A 72 3.27 10.05 28.50
N PRO A 73 4.06 10.80 29.29
CA PRO A 73 5.48 11.06 28.98
C PRO A 73 6.37 9.81 28.88
N ASN A 74 5.99 8.72 29.56
CA ASN A 74 6.81 7.51 29.69
C ASN A 74 6.17 6.28 29.01
N LEU A 75 5.63 6.45 27.80
CA LEU A 75 5.10 5.32 27.03
C LEU A 75 6.20 4.29 26.77
N THR A 76 5.90 3.03 27.07
CA THR A 76 6.75 1.89 26.73
C THR A 76 6.72 1.64 25.21
N PRO A 77 7.75 0.98 24.64
CA PRO A 77 7.74 0.61 23.21
C PRO A 77 6.52 -0.23 22.80
N SER A 78 5.98 -1.03 23.72
CA SER A 78 4.76 -1.83 23.48
C SER A 78 3.52 -0.95 23.38
N GLU A 79 3.36 0.00 24.30
CA GLU A 79 2.23 0.94 24.26
C GLU A 79 2.26 1.83 23.02
N ILE A 80 3.45 2.25 22.59
CA ILE A 80 3.63 3.00 21.34
C ILE A 80 3.11 2.20 20.14
N ARG A 81 3.54 0.94 19.96
CA ARG A 81 3.07 0.09 18.85
C ARG A 81 1.56 -0.16 18.88
N LYS A 82 1.00 -0.44 20.06
CA LYS A 82 -0.46 -0.61 20.22
C LYS A 82 -1.23 0.63 19.76
N ARG A 83 -0.73 1.83 20.07
CA ARG A 83 -1.32 3.10 19.61
C ARG A 83 -1.19 3.26 18.10
N GLU A 84 -0.07 2.88 17.50
CA GLU A 84 0.15 2.93 16.05
C GLU A 84 -0.83 2.02 15.29
N HIS A 85 -1.14 0.83 15.83
CA HIS A 85 -2.18 -0.06 15.27
C HIS A 85 -3.59 0.56 15.27
N CYS A 86 -3.85 1.51 16.17
CA CYS A 86 -5.12 2.25 16.21
C CYS A 86 -5.08 3.47 15.28
N GLU A 87 -4.01 4.26 15.34
CA GLU A 87 -3.84 5.50 14.59
C GLU A 87 -3.90 5.29 13.07
N VAL A 88 -3.32 4.18 12.59
CA VAL A 88 -3.17 3.93 11.16
C VAL A 88 -4.51 3.89 10.41
N LEU A 89 -5.58 3.42 11.06
CA LEU A 89 -6.89 3.23 10.44
C LEU A 89 -7.56 4.59 10.15
N SER A 90 -7.65 5.47 11.14
CA SER A 90 -8.17 6.82 10.93
C SER A 90 -7.24 7.68 10.07
N ARG A 91 -5.93 7.43 10.11
CA ARG A 91 -4.98 8.11 9.21
C ARG A 91 -5.26 7.77 7.74
N GLY A 92 -5.51 6.51 7.40
CA GLY A 92 -5.84 6.11 6.02
C GLY A 92 -7.09 6.81 5.49
N VAL A 93 -8.14 6.87 6.32
CA VAL A 93 -9.38 7.61 6.01
C VAL A 93 -9.10 9.11 5.84
N ARG A 94 -8.39 9.73 6.79
CA ARG A 94 -8.03 11.16 6.74
C ARG A 94 -7.27 11.50 5.46
N MET A 95 -6.29 10.68 5.09
CA MET A 95 -5.49 10.91 3.89
C MET A 95 -6.34 10.83 2.64
N THR A 96 -7.17 9.80 2.51
CA THR A 96 -8.03 9.60 1.34
C THR A 96 -9.04 10.75 1.16
N VAL A 97 -9.60 11.26 2.25
CA VAL A 97 -10.47 12.45 2.21
C VAL A 97 -9.70 13.70 1.81
N ALA A 98 -8.50 13.90 2.36
CA ALA A 98 -7.68 15.09 2.12
C ALA A 98 -7.11 15.16 0.69
N THR A 99 -6.81 14.02 0.08
CA THR A 99 -6.26 13.92 -1.28
C THR A 99 -7.33 13.72 -2.35
N ASN A 100 -8.60 13.62 -1.98
CA ASN A 100 -9.71 13.32 -2.88
C ASN A 100 -9.48 12.02 -3.69
N MET A 101 -9.06 10.96 -3.01
CA MET A 101 -8.67 9.68 -3.62
C MET A 101 -9.67 8.54 -3.36
N PHE A 102 -10.97 8.85 -3.26
CA PHE A 102 -12.02 7.83 -3.37
C PHE A 102 -12.29 7.57 -4.84
N TYR A 103 -12.11 6.37 -5.35
CA TYR A 103 -12.30 6.07 -6.78
C TYR A 103 -13.60 5.34 -7.10
N ARG A 104 -14.25 4.78 -6.07
CA ARG A 104 -15.45 3.96 -6.17
C ARG A 104 -16.36 4.19 -4.95
N ASP A 105 -17.66 3.98 -5.12
CA ASP A 105 -18.63 4.17 -4.04
C ASP A 105 -18.43 3.18 -2.88
N ASP A 106 -17.94 1.97 -3.17
CA ASP A 106 -17.65 0.96 -2.14
C ASP A 106 -16.42 1.30 -1.28
N GLU A 107 -15.53 2.17 -1.74
CA GLU A 107 -14.43 2.70 -0.92
C GLU A 107 -14.93 3.61 0.21
N VAL A 108 -16.10 4.25 0.04
CA VAL A 108 -16.75 5.00 1.13
C VAL A 108 -17.21 4.04 2.22
N ALA A 109 -17.81 2.90 1.84
CA ALA A 109 -18.17 1.84 2.80
C ALA A 109 -16.93 1.26 3.49
N ALA A 110 -15.84 1.04 2.75
CA ALA A 110 -14.57 0.59 3.32
C ALA A 110 -14.00 1.59 4.34
N ALA A 111 -14.09 2.90 4.06
CA ALA A 111 -13.69 3.93 5.01
C ALA A 111 -14.51 3.87 6.31
N HIS A 112 -15.83 3.65 6.23
CA HIS A 112 -16.65 3.45 7.42
C HIS A 112 -16.25 2.19 8.21
N GLU A 113 -15.93 1.08 7.55
CA GLU A 113 -15.44 -0.12 8.22
C GLU A 113 -14.08 0.11 8.90
N LEU A 114 -13.17 0.87 8.28
CA LEU A 114 -11.90 1.27 8.91
C LEU A 114 -12.13 2.16 10.14
N MET A 115 -13.08 3.10 10.07
CA MET A 115 -13.45 3.93 11.22
C MET A 115 -14.06 3.09 12.34
N LYS A 116 -14.91 2.12 12.01
CA LYS A 116 -15.47 1.18 12.98
C LYS A 116 -14.37 0.35 13.65
N LEU A 117 -13.49 -0.27 12.87
CA LEU A 117 -12.36 -1.04 13.38
C LEU A 117 -11.43 -0.18 14.26
N GLY A 118 -11.18 1.07 13.87
CA GLY A 118 -10.41 2.02 14.67
C GLY A 118 -11.05 2.29 16.03
N THR A 119 -12.38 2.38 16.08
CA THR A 119 -13.14 2.56 17.32
C THR A 119 -13.03 1.34 18.22
N GLU A 120 -13.23 0.14 17.66
CA GLU A 120 -13.11 -1.13 18.38
C GLU A 120 -11.68 -1.33 18.94
N ARG A 121 -10.64 -0.95 18.19
CA ARG A 121 -9.26 -1.00 18.67
C ARG A 121 -8.99 -0.03 19.80
N LEU A 122 -9.53 1.18 19.75
CA LEU A 122 -9.38 2.16 20.83
C LEU A 122 -10.06 1.69 22.11
N GLU A 123 -11.26 1.12 22.02
CA GLU A 123 -11.96 0.54 23.17
C GLU A 123 -11.16 -0.62 23.79
N LYS A 124 -10.61 -1.51 22.96
CA LYS A 124 -9.71 -2.57 23.42
C LYS A 124 -8.44 -2.02 24.05
N LEU A 125 -7.84 -0.97 23.48
CA LEU A 125 -6.64 -0.33 24.01
C LEU A 125 -6.91 0.27 25.40
N GLU A 126 -8.03 0.96 25.56
CA GLU A 126 -8.52 1.50 26.84
C GLU A 126 -8.76 0.39 27.87
N ALA A 127 -9.25 -0.77 27.43
CA ALA A 127 -9.43 -1.95 28.27
C ALA A 127 -8.12 -2.71 28.59
N GLY A 128 -6.96 -2.25 28.10
CA GLY A 128 -5.67 -2.86 28.38
C GLY A 128 -5.32 -4.08 27.51
N ALA A 129 -5.99 -4.25 26.37
CA ALA A 129 -5.76 -5.37 25.46
C ALA A 129 -4.29 -5.50 25.01
N SER A 130 -3.86 -6.72 24.76
CA SER A 130 -2.58 -7.06 24.15
C SER A 130 -2.49 -6.61 22.68
N GLU A 131 -1.26 -6.59 22.14
CA GLU A 131 -1.02 -6.23 20.73
C GLU A 131 -1.75 -7.21 19.77
N LEU A 132 -1.79 -8.51 20.12
CA LEU A 132 -2.49 -9.52 19.33
C LEU A 132 -4.01 -9.34 19.34
N GLU A 133 -4.61 -8.97 20.47
CA GLU A 133 -6.05 -8.70 20.58
C GLU A 133 -6.49 -7.47 19.78
N LEU A 134 -5.62 -6.46 19.67
CA LEU A 134 -5.85 -5.30 18.80
C LEU A 134 -5.79 -5.68 17.32
N LEU A 135 -4.81 -6.49 16.94
CA LEU A 135 -4.67 -6.97 15.56
C LEU A 135 -5.72 -8.01 15.16
N GLY A 136 -6.44 -8.58 16.13
CA GLY A 136 -7.39 -9.68 15.88
C GLY A 136 -6.72 -11.03 15.66
N ALA A 137 -5.43 -11.14 15.99
CA ALA A 137 -4.62 -12.36 15.88
C ALA A 137 -4.89 -13.32 17.06
N ILE A 138 -6.15 -13.75 17.20
CA ILE A 138 -6.63 -14.58 18.30
C ILE A 138 -7.03 -15.96 17.79
N LEU A 139 -6.65 -17.00 18.53
CA LEU A 139 -7.02 -18.37 18.23
C LEU A 139 -8.54 -18.59 18.44
N PRO A 140 -9.21 -19.35 17.56
CA PRO A 140 -10.58 -19.79 17.83
C PRO A 140 -10.67 -20.61 19.12
N ALA A 141 -11.84 -20.59 19.75
CA ALA A 141 -12.05 -21.33 21.00
C ALA A 141 -11.79 -22.84 20.82
N GLY A 142 -10.93 -23.39 21.67
CA GLY A 142 -10.54 -24.81 21.63
C GLY A 142 -9.39 -25.13 20.69
N GLU A 143 -8.89 -24.15 19.91
CA GLU A 143 -7.75 -24.35 19.02
C GLU A 143 -6.42 -23.99 19.70
N SER A 144 -5.37 -24.74 19.36
CA SER A 144 -3.99 -24.45 19.80
C SER A 144 -3.14 -23.80 18.69
N VAL A 145 -3.66 -23.73 17.46
CA VAL A 145 -3.03 -23.14 16.28
C VAL A 145 -4.10 -22.51 15.39
N LEU A 146 -3.71 -21.57 14.51
CA LEU A 146 -4.64 -21.06 13.50
C LEU A 146 -5.03 -22.17 12.50
N PRO A 147 -6.32 -22.49 12.31
CA PRO A 147 -6.74 -23.55 11.39
C PRO A 147 -6.59 -23.15 9.92
N MET A 148 -6.62 -21.84 9.63
CA MET A 148 -6.55 -21.25 8.30
C MET A 148 -5.68 -19.99 8.33
N PRO A 149 -5.13 -19.54 7.19
CA PRO A 149 -4.42 -18.27 7.13
C PRO A 149 -5.30 -17.10 7.58
N LEU A 150 -4.72 -16.19 8.38
CA LEU A 150 -5.41 -15.02 8.92
C LEU A 150 -4.74 -13.73 8.42
N PRO A 151 -5.41 -12.93 7.57
CA PRO A 151 -4.93 -11.59 7.26
C PRO A 151 -5.18 -10.66 8.45
N VAL A 152 -4.17 -9.87 8.80
CA VAL A 152 -4.25 -8.80 9.79
C VAL A 152 -3.69 -7.51 9.20
N VAL A 153 -4.25 -6.39 9.62
CA VAL A 153 -3.77 -5.04 9.26
C VAL A 153 -3.25 -4.34 10.50
N GLY A 154 -2.06 -3.78 10.43
CA GLY A 154 -1.43 -3.06 11.53
C GLY A 154 -0.81 -1.76 11.07
N GLY A 155 -0.29 -1.02 12.05
CA GLY A 155 0.42 0.24 11.83
C GLY A 155 1.73 0.26 12.59
N TYR A 156 2.73 0.94 12.04
CA TYR A 156 4.00 1.22 12.71
C TYR A 156 4.42 2.67 12.45
N ARG A 157 5.20 3.29 13.35
CA ARG A 157 5.79 4.60 13.07
C ARG A 157 7.11 4.47 12.32
N SER A 158 7.15 5.11 11.16
CA SER A 158 8.34 5.22 10.32
C SER A 158 9.37 6.13 10.99
N ARG A 159 10.61 5.63 11.12
CA ARG A 159 11.74 6.43 11.60
C ARG A 159 12.25 7.45 10.58
N ILE A 160 11.79 7.36 9.34
CA ILE A 160 12.27 8.20 8.23
C ILE A 160 11.57 9.56 8.25
N ASP A 161 10.27 9.56 8.50
CA ASP A 161 9.39 10.75 8.39
C ASP A 161 8.43 10.90 9.58
N ASP A 162 8.58 10.08 10.62
CA ASP A 162 7.78 10.07 11.86
C ASP A 162 6.29 9.80 11.66
N SER A 163 5.90 9.36 10.46
CA SER A 163 4.52 9.07 10.13
C SER A 163 4.13 7.64 10.51
N VAL A 164 2.86 7.43 10.87
CA VAL A 164 2.32 6.07 11.02
C VAL A 164 2.01 5.50 9.65
N GLN A 165 2.55 4.32 9.36
CA GLN A 165 2.48 3.62 8.09
C GLN A 165 1.73 2.28 8.25
N PRO A 166 0.89 1.90 7.29
CA PRO A 166 0.19 0.62 7.32
C PRO A 166 1.09 -0.55 6.94
N TYR A 167 0.73 -1.73 7.43
CA TYR A 167 1.19 -3.00 6.89
C TYR A 167 0.05 -4.02 6.92
N GLY A 168 0.04 -4.90 5.92
CA GLY A 168 -0.72 -6.14 5.93
C GLY A 168 0.19 -7.31 6.28
N LEU A 169 -0.29 -8.24 7.09
CA LEU A 169 0.41 -9.47 7.44
C LEU A 169 -0.55 -10.64 7.32
N VAL A 170 -0.10 -11.74 6.70
CA VAL A 170 -0.86 -13.00 6.69
C VAL A 170 -0.18 -13.96 7.64
N LEU A 171 -0.86 -14.27 8.76
CA LEU A 171 -0.44 -15.33 9.66
C LEU A 171 -0.80 -16.68 9.02
N PRO A 172 0.14 -17.62 8.89
CA PRO A 172 -0.12 -18.90 8.22
C PRO A 172 -0.99 -19.83 9.08
N SER A 173 -1.62 -20.80 8.44
CA SER A 173 -2.19 -21.96 9.15
C SER A 173 -1.10 -22.65 9.97
N GLY A 174 -1.42 -23.10 11.18
CA GLY A 174 -0.47 -23.69 12.11
C GLY A 174 0.28 -22.67 12.99
N TRP A 175 0.08 -21.37 12.77
CA TRP A 175 0.66 -20.34 13.64
C TRP A 175 0.07 -20.43 15.06
N ARG A 176 0.93 -20.29 16.07
CA ARG A 176 0.55 -20.21 17.48
C ARG A 176 1.20 -18.97 18.13
N PRO A 177 0.49 -18.22 18.98
CA PRO A 177 0.96 -16.95 19.55
C PRO A 177 2.13 -17.11 20.52
N ASP A 178 2.27 -18.28 21.12
CA ASP A 178 3.29 -18.65 22.11
C ASP A 178 4.52 -19.35 21.48
N SER A 179 4.57 -19.49 20.14
CA SER A 179 5.76 -20.02 19.48
C SER A 179 6.91 -19.01 19.49
N HIS A 180 8.11 -19.49 19.77
CA HIS A 180 9.36 -18.77 19.52
C HIS A 180 10.14 -19.33 18.33
N GLU A 181 9.56 -20.30 17.61
CA GLU A 181 10.19 -20.86 16.42
C GLU A 181 10.17 -19.82 15.28
N PRO A 182 11.33 -19.51 14.68
CA PRO A 182 11.38 -18.61 13.54
C PRO A 182 10.54 -19.15 12.37
N MET A 183 9.79 -18.27 11.73
CA MET A 183 9.03 -18.58 10.51
C MET A 183 9.61 -17.80 9.34
N ARG A 184 9.50 -18.35 8.13
CA ARG A 184 9.85 -17.62 6.90
C ARG A 184 8.91 -16.42 6.75
N LEU A 185 9.48 -15.24 6.55
CA LEU A 185 8.75 -14.04 6.19
C LEU A 185 8.91 -13.78 4.69
N ASP A 186 7.82 -13.92 3.95
CA ASP A 186 7.75 -13.54 2.54
C ASP A 186 7.22 -12.10 2.46
N VAL A 187 7.95 -11.21 1.76
CA VAL A 187 7.58 -9.80 1.60
C VAL A 187 7.03 -9.58 0.20
N TRP A 188 5.79 -9.10 0.12
CA TRP A 188 5.13 -8.75 -1.14
C TRP A 188 4.91 -7.24 -1.21
N LEU A 189 5.46 -6.62 -2.27
CA LEU A 189 5.29 -5.21 -2.55
C LEU A 189 4.34 -5.07 -3.74
N HIS A 190 3.26 -4.32 -3.58
CA HIS A 190 2.35 -4.06 -4.68
C HIS A 190 2.99 -3.05 -5.66
N GLY A 191 2.57 -3.11 -6.93
CA GLY A 191 2.95 -2.11 -7.92
C GLY A 191 2.24 -0.77 -7.71
N ARG A 192 2.60 0.23 -8.51
CA ARG A 192 1.86 1.49 -8.58
C ARG A 192 0.48 1.24 -9.20
N GLY A 193 -0.58 1.48 -8.44
CA GLY A 193 -1.95 1.60 -8.96
C GLY A 193 -2.33 3.08 -9.08
N GLU A 194 -2.86 3.52 -10.22
CA GLU A 194 -3.36 4.90 -10.36
C GLU A 194 -4.59 5.17 -9.49
N LYS A 195 -5.27 4.12 -9.02
CA LYS A 195 -6.50 4.18 -8.22
C LYS A 195 -6.40 3.43 -6.89
N LEU A 196 -5.18 3.23 -6.38
CA LEU A 196 -5.00 2.62 -5.06
C LEU A 196 -4.98 3.73 -4.01
N SER A 197 -5.89 3.65 -3.05
CA SER A 197 -5.99 4.56 -1.91
C SER A 197 -5.73 3.82 -0.60
N GLU A 198 -5.64 4.54 0.51
CA GLU A 198 -5.40 3.96 1.85
C GLU A 198 -6.63 3.26 2.44
N VAL A 199 -7.78 3.30 1.75
CA VAL A 199 -9.03 2.66 2.16
C VAL A 199 -9.43 1.49 1.25
N ALA A 200 -8.64 1.22 0.22
CA ALA A 200 -8.91 0.23 -0.83
C ALA A 200 -8.16 -1.10 -0.62
#